data_AF-A0A349PX28-F1
#
_entry.id   AF-A0A349PX28-F1
#
_cell.length_a   1.000
_cell.length_b   1.000
_cell.length_c   1.000
_cell.angle_alpha   90.00
_cell.angle_beta   90.00
_cell.angle_gamma   90.00
#
_symmetry.space_group_name_H-M   'P 1'
#
loop_
_entity.id
_entity.type
_entity.pdbx_description
1 polymer ?
#
loop_
_entity_poly.entity_id
_entity_poly.type
_entity_poly.pdbx_seq_one_letter_code
_entity_poly.pdbx_strand_id
1 'polypeptide(L)'
;MNEKIGVIIDFLTPAYEKTLRDTAARCGYDIVFFPSSKAAEGNVDDCTILYGHPSQRVIAGARDLKWYASCWAGVDRFCRDDLYQNPDCLLTNASGAYGTTIAEHS
;
A
#
# COMPACT_ATOMS: atom_id res chain seq x y z
N MET A 1 -11.71 -15.19 8.56
CA MET A 1 -10.34 -14.65 8.58
C MET A 1 -10.46 -13.19 8.21
N ASN A 2 -9.84 -12.30 8.98
CA ASN A 2 -9.83 -10.88 8.65
C ASN A 2 -8.93 -10.64 7.43
N GLU A 3 -9.31 -9.67 6.60
CA GLU A 3 -8.51 -9.25 5.45
C GLU A 3 -7.22 -8.57 5.93
N LYS A 4 -6.11 -8.80 5.22
CA LYS A 4 -4.79 -8.28 5.58
C LYS A 4 -4.39 -7.07 4.75
N ILE A 5 -3.80 -6.10 5.43
CA ILE A 5 -3.18 -4.90 4.87
C ILE A 5 -1.67 -5.02 5.06
N GLY A 6 -0.93 -5.10 3.96
CA GLY A 6 0.52 -5.02 3.94
C GLY A 6 0.98 -3.56 3.86
N VAL A 7 1.64 -3.06 4.91
CA VAL A 7 2.19 -1.71 4.96
C VAL A 7 3.68 -1.75 4.66
N ILE A 8 4.11 -1.06 3.60
CA ILE A 8 5.49 -1.04 3.12
C ILE A 8 5.95 0.42 3.07
N ILE A 9 6.38 0.92 4.22
CA ILE A 9 6.83 2.30 4.41
C ILE A 9 8.10 2.26 5.26
N ASP A 10 9.15 2.92 4.79
CA ASP A 10 10.49 2.98 5.38
C ASP A 10 10.65 4.07 6.46
N PHE A 11 9.70 5.00 6.58
CA PHE A 11 9.72 6.11 7.55
C PHE A 11 8.60 6.04 8.60
N LEU A 12 8.16 4.83 9.00
CA LEU A 12 7.13 4.69 10.04
C LEU A 12 7.66 5.10 11.42
N THR A 13 6.86 5.92 12.12
CA THR A 13 7.07 6.19 13.55
C THR A 13 6.15 5.30 14.39
N PRO A 14 6.49 5.00 15.67
CA PRO A 14 5.64 4.20 16.54
C PRO A 14 4.22 4.78 16.70
N ALA A 15 4.10 6.11 16.69
CA ALA A 15 2.82 6.80 16.73
C ALA A 15 2.00 6.53 15.47
N TYR A 16 2.63 6.58 14.29
CA TYR A 16 1.96 6.33 13.02
C TYR A 16 1.56 4.87 12.85
N GLU A 17 2.42 3.92 13.26
CA GLU A 17 2.06 2.49 13.31
C GLU A 17 0.84 2.25 14.19
N LYS A 18 0.78 2.88 15.37
CA LYS A 18 -0.36 2.77 16.27
C LYS A 18 -1.64 3.28 15.61
N THR A 19 -1.60 4.47 15.00
CA THR A 19 -2.77 5.02 14.28
C THR A 19 -3.25 4.10 13.16
N LEU A 20 -2.32 3.53 12.38
CA LEU A 20 -2.66 2.57 11.33
C LEU A 20 -3.33 1.32 11.92
N ARG A 21 -2.74 0.72 12.97
CA ARG A 21 -3.30 -0.48 13.63
C ARG A 21 -4.69 -0.22 14.20
N ASP A 22 -4.87 0.89 14.91
CA ASP A 22 -6.17 1.26 15.51
C ASP A 22 -7.23 1.48 14.41
N THR A 23 -6.85 2.11 13.29
CA THR A 23 -7.76 2.36 12.17
C THR A 23 -8.15 1.06 11.46
N ALA A 24 -7.19 0.20 11.16
CA ALA A 24 -7.45 -1.09 10.53
C ALA A 24 -8.31 -2.00 11.42
N ALA A 25 -7.99 -2.08 12.71
CA ALA A 25 -8.77 -2.88 13.67
C ALA A 25 -10.22 -2.41 13.76
N ARG A 26 -10.47 -1.09 13.74
CA ARG A 26 -11.83 -0.52 13.69
C ARG A 26 -12.60 -0.91 12.42
N CYS A 27 -11.89 -1.11 11.31
CA CYS A 27 -12.46 -1.54 10.04
C CYS A 27 -12.49 -3.07 9.87
N GLY A 28 -11.99 -3.85 10.83
CA GLY A 28 -11.94 -5.32 10.76
C GLY A 28 -10.79 -5.90 9.93
N TYR A 29 -9.71 -5.14 9.74
CA TYR A 29 -8.51 -5.54 9.01
C TYR A 29 -7.33 -5.82 9.95
N ASP A 30 -6.49 -6.77 9.56
CA ASP A 30 -5.20 -7.02 10.21
C ASP A 30 -4.08 -6.31 9.45
N ILE A 31 -3.13 -5.68 10.15
CA ILE A 31 -1.95 -5.06 9.53
C ILE A 31 -0.70 -5.91 9.72
N VAL A 32 0.00 -6.12 8.60
CA VAL A 32 1.38 -6.62 8.55
C VAL A 32 2.29 -5.47 8.11
N PHE A 33 3.28 -5.15 8.93
CA PHE A 33 4.27 -4.13 8.61
C PHE A 33 5.51 -4.78 8.02
N PHE A 34 5.91 -4.29 6.85
CA PHE A 34 7.13 -4.70 6.17
C PHE A 34 8.12 -3.52 6.20
N PRO A 35 9.32 -3.70 6.79
CA PRO A 35 10.30 -2.62 6.91
C PRO A 35 10.93 -2.23 5.56
N SER A 36 10.76 -3.06 4.52
CA SER A 36 11.23 -2.76 3.17
C SER A 36 10.49 -3.61 2.13
N SER A 37 10.53 -3.16 0.88
CA SER A 37 10.04 -3.96 -0.26
C SER A 37 10.69 -5.35 -0.34
N LYS A 38 11.96 -5.49 0.05
CA LYS A 38 12.66 -6.78 0.05
C LYS A 38 12.09 -7.74 1.08
N ALA A 39 11.64 -7.24 2.23
CA ALA A 39 10.98 -8.06 3.24
C ALA A 39 9.56 -8.47 2.83
N ALA A 40 8.89 -7.63 2.05
CA ALA A 40 7.55 -7.88 1.52
C ALA A 40 7.55 -8.88 0.33
N GLU A 41 8.63 -8.95 -0.45
CA GLU A 41 8.71 -9.87 -1.60
C GLU A 41 8.52 -11.33 -1.13
N GLY A 42 7.46 -11.99 -1.64
CA GLY A 42 7.09 -13.37 -1.29
C GLY A 42 6.38 -13.54 0.05
N ASN A 43 5.97 -12.46 0.72
CA ASN A 43 5.17 -12.48 1.96
C ASN A 43 3.87 -11.66 1.85
N VAL A 44 3.47 -11.28 0.63
CA VAL A 44 2.30 -10.42 0.36
C VAL A 44 1.19 -11.16 -0.38
N ASP A 45 1.34 -12.47 -0.57
CA ASP A 45 0.41 -13.27 -1.38
C ASP A 45 -1.01 -13.26 -0.81
N ASP A 46 -1.11 -13.21 0.53
CA ASP A 46 -2.35 -13.19 1.32
C ASP A 46 -2.79 -11.76 1.72
N CYS A 47 -2.08 -10.73 1.25
CA CYS A 47 -2.44 -9.33 1.50
C CYS A 47 -3.45 -8.85 0.45
N THR A 48 -4.67 -8.57 0.89
CA THR A 48 -5.73 -8.03 0.05
C THR A 48 -5.54 -6.55 -0.27
N ILE A 49 -4.81 -5.83 0.59
CA ILE A 49 -4.51 -4.41 0.44
C ILE A 49 -3.01 -4.18 0.63
N LEU A 50 -2.40 -3.38 -0.23
CA LEU A 50 -1.03 -2.87 -0.03
C LEU A 50 -1.05 -1.36 0.15
N TYR A 51 -0.35 -0.87 1.16
CA TYR A 51 -0.21 0.57 1.43
C TYR A 51 1.26 0.97 1.54
N GLY A 52 1.66 2.03 0.82
CA GLY A 52 3.00 2.60 0.89
C GLY A 52 3.71 2.65 -0.46
N HIS A 53 4.98 2.22 -0.50
CA HIS A 53 5.83 2.20 -1.69
C HIS A 53 6.42 0.80 -1.99
N PRO A 54 5.58 -0.22 -2.26
CA PRO A 54 6.06 -1.51 -2.73
C PRO A 54 6.82 -1.38 -4.06
N SER A 55 7.83 -2.24 -4.25
CA SER A 55 8.44 -2.44 -5.56
C SER A 55 7.44 -3.16 -6.50
N GLN A 56 7.64 -3.03 -7.82
CA GLN A 56 6.83 -3.76 -8.80
C GLN A 56 6.87 -5.28 -8.59
N ARG A 57 7.99 -5.83 -8.11
CA ARG A 57 8.12 -7.27 -7.80
C ARG A 57 7.19 -7.70 -6.68
N VAL A 58 7.01 -6.85 -5.66
CA VAL A 58 6.08 -7.11 -4.56
C VAL A 58 4.64 -7.10 -5.07
N ILE A 59 4.26 -6.13 -5.89
CA ILE A 59 2.91 -6.06 -6.48
C ILE A 59 2.64 -7.29 -7.37
N ALA A 60 3.62 -7.67 -8.21
CA ALA A 60 3.50 -8.83 -9.08
C ALA A 60 3.35 -10.16 -8.32
N GLY A 61 3.90 -10.24 -7.10
CA GLY A 61 3.75 -11.41 -6.22
C GLY A 61 2.47 -11.42 -5.39
N ALA A 62 1.75 -10.29 -5.29
CA ALA A 62 0.56 -10.19 -4.45
C ALA A 62 -0.67 -10.79 -5.16
N ARG A 63 -0.88 -12.09 -4.96
CA ARG A 63 -1.95 -12.86 -5.62
C ARG A 63 -3.36 -12.41 -5.24
N ASP A 64 -3.62 -12.19 -3.96
CA ASP A 64 -4.96 -11.84 -3.47
C ASP A 64 -5.19 -10.32 -3.41
N LEU A 65 -4.31 -9.54 -4.06
CA LEU A 65 -4.36 -8.08 -4.04
C LEU A 65 -5.62 -7.56 -4.73
N LYS A 66 -6.41 -6.79 -3.98
CA LYS A 66 -7.61 -6.11 -4.47
C LYS A 66 -7.40 -4.60 -4.58
N TRP A 67 -6.51 -4.05 -3.76
CA TRP A 67 -6.28 -2.61 -3.70
C TRP A 67 -4.83 -2.28 -3.36
N TYR A 68 -4.18 -1.50 -4.23
CA TYR A 68 -2.92 -0.84 -3.93
C TYR A 68 -3.15 0.66 -3.71
N ALA A 69 -2.88 1.11 -2.49
CA ALA A 69 -2.87 2.51 -2.09
C ALA A 69 -1.42 3.05 -2.01
N SER A 70 -1.00 3.77 -3.05
CA SER A 70 0.33 4.38 -3.11
C SER A 70 0.39 5.64 -2.26
N CYS A 71 1.45 5.78 -1.46
CA CYS A 71 1.74 7.00 -0.71
C CYS A 71 2.42 8.10 -1.55
N TRP A 72 2.70 7.86 -2.83
CA TRP A 72 3.31 8.81 -3.76
C TRP A 72 2.29 9.36 -4.76
N ALA A 73 2.55 10.55 -5.31
CA ALA A 73 1.71 11.15 -6.34
C ALA A 73 1.90 10.48 -7.72
N GLY A 74 3.16 10.18 -8.09
CA GLY A 74 3.49 9.50 -9.34
C GLY A 74 3.26 8.00 -9.25
N VAL A 75 2.30 7.49 -10.01
CA VAL A 75 1.97 6.05 -10.08
C VAL A 75 2.05 5.49 -11.49
N ASP A 76 2.63 6.22 -12.43
CA ASP A 76 2.73 5.85 -13.85
C ASP A 76 3.35 4.47 -14.06
N ARG A 77 4.36 4.13 -13.25
CA ARG A 77 5.05 2.83 -13.30
C ARG A 77 4.18 1.66 -12.82
N PHE A 78 3.10 1.95 -12.11
CA PHE A 78 2.16 0.98 -11.57
C PHE A 78 0.88 0.90 -12.41
N CYS A 79 0.64 1.82 -13.34
CA CYS A 79 -0.49 1.79 -14.27
C CYS A 79 -0.23 0.83 -15.44
N ARG A 80 -0.07 -0.45 -15.10
CA ARG A 80 0.29 -1.53 -16.03
C ARG A 80 -0.59 -2.74 -15.77
N ASP A 81 -1.41 -3.09 -16.75
CA ASP A 81 -2.35 -4.21 -16.63
C ASP A 81 -1.63 -5.56 -16.44
N ASP A 82 -0.40 -5.70 -16.96
CA ASP A 82 0.43 -6.89 -16.82
C ASP A 82 1.10 -7.04 -15.44
N LEU A 83 1.01 -6.03 -14.59
CA LEU A 83 1.67 -6.01 -13.29
C LEU A 83 0.87 -6.74 -12.21
N TYR A 84 -0.46 -6.69 -12.28
CA TYR A 84 -1.34 -7.21 -11.22
C TYR A 84 -1.79 -8.62 -11.55
N GLN A 85 -1.75 -9.50 -10.56
CA GLN A 85 -2.32 -10.86 -10.69
C GLN A 85 -3.86 -10.81 -10.74
N ASN A 86 -4.46 -9.78 -10.16
CA ASN A 86 -5.88 -9.50 -10.21
C ASN A 86 -6.15 -8.31 -11.16
N PRO A 87 -6.84 -8.52 -12.30
CA PRO A 87 -7.15 -7.45 -13.24
C PRO A 87 -8.13 -6.41 -12.68
N ASP A 88 -8.91 -6.76 -11.65
CA ASP A 88 -9.84 -5.86 -10.97
C ASP A 88 -9.17 -5.09 -9.80
N CYS A 89 -7.85 -5.17 -9.67
CA CYS A 89 -7.12 -4.48 -8.63
C CYS A 89 -7.24 -2.96 -8.78
N LEU A 90 -7.69 -2.29 -7.73
CA LEU A 90 -7.76 -0.84 -7.68
C LEU A 90 -6.37 -0.26 -7.38
N LEU A 91 -5.97 0.76 -8.15
CA LEU A 91 -4.81 1.59 -7.86
C LEU A 91 -5.28 2.99 -7.44
N THR A 92 -4.99 3.38 -6.21
CA THR A 92 -5.23 4.75 -5.73
C THR A 92 -3.91 5.37 -5.30
N ASN A 93 -3.73 6.67 -5.56
CA ASN A 93 -2.56 7.41 -5.11
C ASN A 93 -2.95 8.46 -4.07
N ALA A 94 -1.98 8.89 -3.26
CA ALA A 94 -2.18 9.95 -2.26
C ALA A 94 -2.18 11.37 -2.90
N SER A 95 -2.71 11.53 -4.12
CA SER A 95 -2.76 12.80 -4.86
C SER A 95 -3.43 13.93 -4.05
N GLY A 96 -4.34 13.59 -3.13
CA GLY A 96 -5.06 14.55 -2.28
C GLY A 96 -4.42 14.88 -0.92
N ALA A 97 -3.48 14.08 -0.42
CA ALA A 97 -2.86 14.32 0.90
C ALA A 97 -1.94 15.55 0.91
N TYR A 98 -1.44 15.94 -0.27
CA TYR A 98 -0.55 17.08 -0.49
C TYR A 98 -1.23 18.25 -1.22
N GLY A 99 -2.54 18.18 -1.49
CA GLY A 99 -3.23 19.18 -2.32
C GLY A 99 -3.13 20.60 -1.78
N THR A 100 -3.16 20.77 -0.45
CA THR A 100 -2.99 22.08 0.19
C THR A 100 -1.52 22.52 0.30
N THR A 101 -0.56 21.60 0.28
CA THR A 101 0.88 21.92 0.44
C THR A 101 1.57 22.18 -0.90
N ILE A 102 1.11 21.57 -2.00
CA ILE A 102 1.64 21.83 -3.35
C ILE A 102 1.06 23.12 -3.95
N ALA A 103 -0.15 23.52 -3.57
CA ALA A 103 -0.75 24.80 -3.99
C ALA A 103 0.02 26.03 -3.48
N GLU A 104 0.94 25.88 -2.52
CA GLU A 104 1.80 26.97 -2.04
C GLU A 104 3.05 27.19 -2.90
N HIS A 105 3.28 26.36 -3.93
CA HIS A 105 4.43 26.46 -4.82
C HIS A 105 4.05 26.70 -6.30
N SER A 106 2.83 27.18 -6.55
CA SER A 106 2.36 27.68 -7.86
C SER A 106 2.27 29.19 -7.90
#